data_AF-A0A7S4IWT8-F1
#
_entry.id   AF-A0A7S4IWT8-F1
#
_cell.length_a   1.000
_cell.length_b   1.000
_cell.length_c   1.000
_cell.angle_alpha   90.00
_cell.angle_beta   90.00
_cell.angle_gamma   90.00
#
_symmetry.space_group_name_H-M   'P 1'
#
loop_
_entity.id
_entity.type
_entity.pdbx_description
1 polymer ?
#
loop_
_entity_poly.entity_id
_entity_poly.type
_entity_poly.pdbx_seq_one_letter_code
_entity_poly.pdbx_strand_id
1 'polypeptide(L)'
;SLRYGSSRIFRDAARTSSAINPSRRWFASSPPHEGVGMPSLSPTMESGTIAKWNLSEGEAFGPGDILCEVETDKATVDFEAQDEGVVAKILADAGPNEIPCGDPILVIVEDEDDVGAFKDFEAAAPAAAAEPAAAPEAPPAAAPAPVA
;
A
#
# COMPACT_ATOMS: atom_id res chain seq x y z
N SER A 1 -46.48 -46.09 40.30
CA SER A 1 -46.34 -45.35 39.04
C SER A 1 -47.53 -44.40 38.89
N LEU A 2 -47.36 -43.10 39.15
CA LEU A 2 -48.46 -42.12 39.05
C LEU A 2 -47.94 -40.67 38.83
N ARG A 3 -48.20 -40.14 37.62
CA ARG A 3 -48.50 -38.75 37.19
C ARG A 3 -47.67 -37.51 37.61
N TYR A 4 -47.62 -36.59 36.62
CA TYR A 4 -47.70 -35.10 36.72
C TYR A 4 -46.39 -34.27 36.74
N GLY A 5 -46.40 -33.13 36.03
CA GLY A 5 -45.30 -32.13 35.95
C GLY A 5 -44.77 -31.91 34.52
N SER A 6 -45.49 -31.24 33.61
CA SER A 6 -45.74 -29.79 33.52
C SER A 6 -44.58 -28.98 32.89
N SER A 7 -44.91 -28.27 31.81
CA SER A 7 -44.02 -27.42 31.00
C SER A 7 -43.33 -26.32 31.80
N ARG A 8 -42.06 -26.02 31.47
CA ARG A 8 -41.42 -24.72 31.71
C ARG A 8 -40.47 -24.34 30.57
N ILE A 9 -40.91 -23.38 29.78
CA ILE A 9 -40.17 -22.54 28.82
C ILE A 9 -39.44 -21.39 29.55
N PHE A 10 -38.55 -20.67 28.85
CA PHE A 10 -37.70 -19.52 29.31
C PHE A 10 -36.53 -19.90 30.26
N ARG A 11 -35.37 -19.22 30.37
CA ARG A 11 -34.69 -18.06 29.69
C ARG A 11 -33.25 -17.97 30.29
N ASP A 12 -32.17 -17.41 29.72
CA ASP A 12 -31.85 -16.58 28.52
C ASP A 12 -30.51 -17.03 27.88
N ALA A 13 -30.18 -16.55 26.66
CA ALA A 13 -28.80 -16.39 26.16
C ALA A 13 -28.68 -15.40 24.98
N ALA A 14 -29.26 -14.20 25.08
CA ALA A 14 -28.91 -13.11 24.17
C ALA A 14 -27.43 -12.66 24.35
N ARG A 15 -26.58 -12.97 23.36
CA ARG A 15 -25.38 -12.19 22.99
C ARG A 15 -25.50 -11.93 21.49
N THR A 16 -25.68 -10.67 21.06
CA THR A 16 -24.59 -9.71 20.77
C THR A 16 -23.61 -10.33 19.76
N SER A 17 -23.56 -9.92 18.50
CA SER A 17 -23.57 -8.55 17.95
C SER A 17 -24.14 -8.59 16.50
N SER A 18 -24.89 -7.65 15.91
CA SER A 18 -24.78 -6.18 15.82
C SER A 18 -23.36 -5.69 15.46
N ALA A 19 -23.04 -5.18 14.28
CA ALA A 19 -23.82 -4.94 13.07
C ALA A 19 -22.82 -4.82 11.89
N ILE A 20 -23.31 -4.45 10.70
CA ILE A 20 -22.64 -3.64 9.65
C ILE A 20 -21.11 -3.52 9.82
N ASN A 21 -20.30 -4.10 8.92
CA ASN A 21 -18.89 -3.74 8.79
C ASN A 21 -18.80 -2.32 8.18
N PRO A 22 -18.52 -1.24 8.95
CA PRO A 22 -18.92 0.11 8.59
C PRO A 22 -17.71 1.00 8.28
N SER A 23 -16.73 0.53 7.52
CA SER A 23 -15.67 1.43 7.03
C SER A 23 -14.84 0.88 5.86
N ARG A 24 -15.48 0.83 4.69
CA ARG A 24 -14.81 1.46 3.54
C ARG A 24 -14.72 2.97 3.80
N ARG A 25 -13.54 3.55 3.57
CA ARG A 25 -13.15 4.98 3.70
C ARG A 25 -12.74 5.41 5.12
N TRP A 26 -11.43 5.56 5.32
CA TRP A 26 -10.83 6.42 6.36
C TRP A 26 -9.86 7.47 5.79
N PHE A 27 -9.95 7.79 4.49
CA PHE A 27 -9.37 9.01 3.90
C PHE A 27 -10.10 10.25 4.45
N ALA A 28 -9.88 10.57 5.73
CA ALA A 28 -10.61 11.65 6.41
C ALA A 28 -9.84 12.35 7.56
N SER A 29 -8.78 11.77 8.11
CA SER A 29 -7.98 12.42 9.17
C SER A 29 -6.57 11.84 9.36
N SER A 30 -5.98 11.20 8.35
CA SER A 30 -4.54 10.92 8.40
C SER A 30 -3.79 12.26 8.39
N PRO A 31 -2.78 12.45 9.24
CA PRO A 31 -1.88 13.60 9.19
C PRO A 31 -1.24 13.79 7.81
N PRO A 32 -0.68 14.97 7.49
CA PRO A 32 0.15 15.12 6.29
C PRO A 32 1.28 14.08 6.34
N HIS A 33 1.29 13.21 5.34
CA HIS A 33 2.26 12.13 5.20
C HIS A 33 2.65 12.01 3.74
N GLU A 34 3.90 11.67 3.49
CA GLU A 34 4.42 11.46 2.15
C GLU A 34 4.81 9.99 1.96
N GLY A 35 4.36 9.40 0.85
CA GLY A 35 4.75 8.05 0.46
C GLY A 35 5.99 8.12 -0.39
N VAL A 36 7.14 7.72 0.16
CA VAL A 36 8.41 7.72 -0.57
C VAL A 36 8.47 6.46 -1.44
N GLY A 37 8.55 6.67 -2.76
CA GLY A 37 8.65 5.62 -3.76
C GLY A 37 10.07 5.08 -3.91
N MET A 38 10.20 3.84 -4.43
CA MET A 38 11.49 3.26 -4.83
C MET A 38 12.21 4.22 -5.81
N PRO A 39 13.40 4.74 -5.47
CA PRO A 39 14.10 5.70 -6.30
C PRO A 39 14.63 5.06 -7.59
N SER A 40 14.51 5.78 -8.71
CA SER A 40 15.16 5.39 -9.96
C SER A 40 16.61 5.91 -9.98
N LEU A 41 17.55 5.06 -9.59
CA LEU A 41 18.98 5.39 -9.46
C LEU A 41 19.75 5.24 -10.79
N SER A 42 19.07 4.88 -11.88
CA SER A 42 19.63 4.78 -13.24
C SER A 42 18.55 4.98 -14.29
N PRO A 43 18.83 5.65 -15.44
CA PRO A 43 17.86 5.88 -16.52
C PRO A 43 17.32 4.61 -17.20
N THR A 44 17.84 3.42 -16.84
CA THR A 44 17.36 2.11 -17.32
C THR A 44 16.91 1.18 -16.18
N MET A 45 16.62 1.72 -15.00
CA MET A 45 16.17 0.94 -13.84
C MET A 45 14.65 0.81 -13.86
N GLU A 46 14.14 -0.41 -14.01
CA GLU A 46 12.70 -0.73 -13.95
C GLU A 46 12.27 -1.16 -12.54
N SER A 47 13.15 -1.86 -11.82
CA SER A 47 12.93 -2.37 -10.46
C SER A 47 14.23 -2.41 -9.63
N GLY A 48 14.09 -2.58 -8.32
CA GLY A 48 15.18 -2.79 -7.37
C GLY A 48 14.73 -3.59 -6.15
N THR A 49 15.67 -4.08 -5.35
CA THR A 49 15.42 -4.78 -4.08
C THR A 49 16.01 -3.98 -2.92
N ILE A 50 15.40 -4.06 -1.73
CA ILE A 50 15.96 -3.41 -0.54
C ILE A 50 16.89 -4.41 0.15
N ALA A 51 18.21 -4.21 0.02
CA ALA A 51 19.20 -5.08 0.64
C ALA A 51 19.20 -4.93 2.17
N LYS A 52 19.09 -3.69 2.66
CA LYS A 52 19.13 -3.39 4.10
C LYS A 52 18.55 -2.01 4.42
N TRP A 53 17.69 -1.95 5.44
CA TRP A 53 17.29 -0.69 6.07
C TRP A 53 18.38 -0.21 7.04
N ASN A 54 18.68 1.09 7.03
CA ASN A 54 19.57 1.74 7.99
C ASN A 54 18.83 2.50 9.09
N LEU A 55 17.54 2.80 8.86
CA LEU A 55 16.64 3.44 9.81
C LEU A 55 15.48 2.50 10.21
N SER A 56 14.83 2.82 11.32
CA SER A 56 13.70 2.09 11.90
C SER A 56 12.41 2.91 11.87
N GLU A 57 11.26 2.27 12.09
CA GLU A 57 9.99 3.00 12.29
C GLU A 57 10.04 3.87 13.55
N GLY A 58 9.65 5.14 13.41
CA GLY A 58 9.77 6.18 14.44
C GLY A 58 11.15 6.85 14.50
N GLU A 59 12.05 6.58 13.57
CA GLU A 59 13.37 7.23 13.51
C GLU A 59 13.33 8.49 12.64
N ALA A 60 13.88 9.59 13.15
CA ALA A 60 14.02 10.85 12.43
C ALA A 60 15.31 10.88 11.61
N PHE A 61 15.26 11.49 10.42
CA PHE A 61 16.37 11.61 9.48
C PHE A 61 16.39 12.98 8.81
N GLY A 62 17.57 13.39 8.32
CA GLY A 62 17.77 14.63 7.58
C GLY A 62 18.36 14.40 6.18
N PRO A 63 18.42 15.47 5.35
CA PRO A 63 18.98 15.38 4.01
C PRO A 63 20.45 14.93 4.02
N GLY A 64 20.75 13.88 3.26
CA GLY A 64 22.06 13.23 3.20
C GLY A 64 22.24 12.06 4.17
N ASP A 65 21.27 11.73 5.03
CA ASP A 65 21.27 10.47 5.78
C ASP A 65 20.89 9.30 4.86
N ILE A 66 21.51 8.12 5.06
CA ILE A 66 21.22 6.94 4.26
C ILE A 66 20.00 6.21 4.84
N LEU A 67 18.90 6.18 4.10
CA LEU A 67 17.64 5.51 4.47
C LEU A 67 17.79 3.98 4.38
N CYS A 68 18.26 3.49 3.23
CA CYS A 68 18.47 2.06 2.95
C CYS A 68 19.50 1.83 1.85
N GLU A 69 20.00 0.59 1.76
CA GLU A 69 20.84 0.08 0.68
C GLU A 69 19.93 -0.57 -0.37
N VAL A 70 19.91 -0.06 -1.61
CA VAL A 70 19.11 -0.60 -2.73
C VAL A 70 20.01 -1.43 -3.63
N GLU A 71 19.68 -2.70 -3.83
CA GLU A 71 20.38 -3.61 -4.75
C GLU A 71 19.68 -3.69 -6.11
N THR A 72 20.48 -3.72 -7.17
CA THR A 72 20.04 -3.79 -8.57
C THR A 72 21.00 -4.68 -9.37
N ASP A 73 20.62 -5.11 -10.58
CA ASP A 73 21.50 -5.86 -11.51
C ASP A 73 22.84 -5.15 -11.83
N LYS A 74 22.93 -3.83 -11.63
CA LYS A 74 24.16 -3.06 -11.94
C LYS A 74 25.02 -2.79 -10.72
N ALA A 75 24.42 -2.50 -9.57
CA ALA A 75 25.10 -2.10 -8.34
C ALA A 75 24.16 -2.16 -7.13
N THR A 76 24.75 -2.29 -5.94
CA THR A 76 24.13 -1.80 -4.71
C THR A 76 24.45 -0.31 -4.59
N VAL A 77 23.45 0.52 -4.31
CA VAL A 77 23.56 1.97 -4.20
C VAL A 77 22.81 2.44 -2.96
N ASP A 78 23.42 3.34 -2.21
CA ASP A 78 22.85 3.92 -1.00
C ASP A 78 21.73 4.91 -1.36
N PHE A 79 20.54 4.75 -0.78
CA PHE A 79 19.45 5.72 -0.92
C PHE A 79 19.57 6.80 0.16
N GLU A 80 20.08 7.95 -0.24
CA GLU A 80 20.19 9.15 0.59
C GLU A 80 18.83 9.89 0.64
N ALA A 81 18.46 10.35 1.84
CA ALA A 81 17.31 11.23 2.04
C ALA A 81 17.51 12.58 1.33
N GLN A 82 16.48 13.04 0.62
CA GLN A 82 16.47 14.33 -0.07
C GLN A 82 15.89 15.45 0.80
N ASP A 83 14.99 15.08 1.70
CA ASP A 83 14.25 15.95 2.62
C ASP A 83 14.42 15.47 4.07
N GLU A 84 13.94 16.24 5.05
CA GLU A 84 13.93 15.85 6.47
C GLU A 84 12.56 15.30 6.88
N GLY A 85 12.53 14.39 7.85
CA GLY A 85 11.29 13.83 8.36
C GLY A 85 11.47 12.64 9.30
N VAL A 86 10.37 11.95 9.61
CA VAL A 86 10.34 10.78 10.49
C VAL A 86 9.74 9.59 9.76
N VAL A 87 10.38 8.42 9.85
CA VAL A 87 9.86 7.17 9.27
C VAL A 87 8.57 6.78 10.00
N ALA A 88 7.41 7.02 9.39
CA ALA A 88 6.12 6.68 9.98
C ALA A 88 5.83 5.18 9.91
N LYS A 89 6.18 4.54 8.79
CA LYS A 89 6.00 3.11 8.55
C LYS A 89 6.88 2.61 7.40
N ILE A 90 7.42 1.40 7.53
CA ILE A 90 8.06 0.68 6.43
C ILE A 90 6.99 -0.17 5.73
N LEU A 91 6.87 -0.05 4.41
CA LEU A 91 5.92 -0.82 3.59
C LEU A 91 6.59 -2.01 2.89
N ALA A 92 7.90 -1.91 2.65
CA ALA A 92 8.70 -2.94 2.01
C ALA A 92 9.82 -3.44 2.95
N ASP A 93 9.69 -4.68 3.42
CA ASP A 93 10.74 -5.36 4.19
C ASP A 93 12.02 -5.54 3.37
N ALA A 94 13.18 -5.47 4.04
CA ALA A 94 14.47 -5.79 3.42
C ALA A 94 14.55 -7.28 3.04
N GLY A 95 15.05 -7.57 1.84
CA GLY A 95 15.15 -8.93 1.30
C GLY A 95 15.02 -8.98 -0.22
N PRO A 96 14.80 -10.18 -0.80
CA PRO A 96 14.74 -10.40 -2.25
C PRO A 96 13.39 -9.98 -2.88
N ASN A 97 12.65 -9.07 -2.25
CA ASN A 97 11.40 -8.54 -2.79
C ASN A 97 11.72 -7.49 -3.87
N GLU A 98 11.44 -7.82 -5.12
CA GLU A 98 11.59 -6.92 -6.26
C GLU A 98 10.45 -5.91 -6.29
N ILE A 99 10.80 -4.62 -6.26
CA ILE A 99 9.87 -3.48 -6.18
C ILE A 99 10.13 -2.59 -7.41
N PRO A 100 9.10 -2.25 -8.20
CA PRO A 100 9.27 -1.40 -9.37
C PRO A 100 9.56 0.07 -8.96
N CYS A 101 10.29 0.79 -9.81
CA CYS A 101 10.58 2.21 -9.60
C CYS A 101 9.28 3.03 -9.42
N GLY A 102 9.21 3.82 -8.34
CA GLY A 102 8.04 4.64 -8.00
C GLY A 102 6.99 3.96 -7.11
N ASP A 103 7.03 2.65 -6.87
CA ASP A 103 6.14 2.02 -5.88
C ASP A 103 6.54 2.43 -4.45
N PRO A 104 5.58 2.73 -3.55
CA PRO A 104 5.84 3.26 -2.21
C PRO A 104 6.52 2.22 -1.30
N ILE A 105 7.74 2.51 -0.85
CA ILE A 105 8.55 1.63 0.01
C ILE A 105 8.43 1.96 1.50
N LEU A 106 8.14 3.22 1.82
CA LEU A 106 7.97 3.71 3.19
C LEU A 106 7.03 4.93 3.21
N VAL A 107 6.53 5.28 4.39
CA VAL A 107 5.76 6.50 4.65
C VAL A 107 6.54 7.38 5.61
N ILE A 108 6.60 8.69 5.35
CA ILE A 108 7.21 9.70 6.22
C ILE A 108 6.17 10.71 6.70
N VAL A 109 6.44 11.32 7.86
CA VAL A 109 5.69 12.45 8.45
C VAL A 109 6.67 13.54 8.90
N GLU A 110 6.18 14.78 9.00
CA GLU A 110 6.97 15.92 9.51
C GLU A 110 7.14 15.84 11.05
N ASP A 111 6.09 15.43 11.78
CA ASP A 111 6.06 15.38 13.25
C ASP A 111 6.10 13.94 13.82
N GLU A 112 6.96 13.70 14.83
CA GLU A 112 7.06 12.39 15.51
C GLU A 112 5.74 11.94 16.17
N ASP A 113 4.90 12.89 16.62
CA ASP A 113 3.60 12.62 17.25
C ASP A 113 2.65 11.86 16.31
N ASP A 114 2.78 12.06 14.99
CA ASP A 114 1.90 11.48 13.99
C ASP A 114 2.27 10.03 13.60
N VAL A 115 3.51 9.59 13.88
CA VAL A 115 3.95 8.18 13.69
C VAL A 115 3.00 7.21 14.41
N GLY A 116 2.45 7.61 15.55
CA GLY A 116 1.46 6.83 16.29
C GLY A 116 0.20 6.47 15.49
N ALA A 117 -0.22 7.32 14.55
CA ALA A 117 -1.39 7.11 13.70
C ALA A 117 -1.14 6.08 12.56
N PHE A 118 0.13 5.84 12.19
CA PHE A 118 0.49 4.96 11.07
C PHE A 118 0.81 3.52 11.48
N LYS A 119 0.84 3.19 12.78
CA LYS A 119 1.13 1.82 13.27
C LYS A 119 0.17 0.77 12.67
N ASP A 120 -1.13 1.07 12.64
CA ASP A 120 -2.16 0.24 12.00
C ASP A 120 -2.41 0.60 10.51
N PHE A 121 -1.58 1.45 9.89
CA PHE A 121 -1.74 1.79 8.48
C PHE A 121 -1.33 0.60 7.59
N GLU A 122 -2.28 0.11 6.81
CA GLU A 122 -2.06 -0.83 5.72
C GLU A 122 -2.18 -0.03 4.42
N ALA A 123 -1.07 0.16 3.71
CA ALA A 123 -1.10 0.82 2.41
C ALA A 123 -1.95 -0.04 1.46
N ALA A 124 -3.15 0.45 1.12
CA ALA A 124 -3.99 -0.22 0.14
C ALA A 124 -3.22 -0.28 -1.18
N ALA A 125 -2.79 -1.50 -1.55
CA ALA A 125 -1.99 -1.76 -2.74
C ALA A 125 -2.54 -0.98 -3.95
N PRO A 126 -1.68 -0.40 -4.81
CA PRO A 126 -2.11 0.39 -5.94
C PRO A 126 -3.12 -0.43 -6.75
N ALA A 127 -4.37 0.05 -6.79
CA ALA A 127 -5.43 -0.62 -7.52
C ALA A 127 -4.96 -0.70 -8.98
N ALA A 128 -4.73 -1.93 -9.43
CA ALA A 128 -4.08 -2.26 -10.70
C ALA A 128 -4.41 -1.22 -11.76
N ALA A 129 -3.37 -0.53 -12.27
CA ALA A 129 -3.50 0.53 -13.25
C ALA A 129 -4.42 0.02 -14.36
N ALA A 130 -5.60 0.64 -14.47
CA ALA A 130 -6.62 0.19 -15.40
C ALA A 130 -6.02 0.23 -16.80
N GLU A 131 -5.94 -0.95 -17.44
CA GLU A 131 -5.48 -1.07 -18.82
C GLU A 131 -6.18 0.01 -19.65
N PRO A 132 -5.44 0.89 -20.36
CA PRO A 132 -6.03 1.84 -21.28
C PRO A 132 -6.90 1.05 -22.26
N ALA A 133 -8.22 1.26 -22.17
CA ALA A 133 -9.20 0.43 -22.86
C ALA A 133 -8.82 0.28 -24.34
N ALA A 134 -8.63 -0.97 -24.76
CA ALA A 134 -8.29 -1.30 -26.13
C ALA A 134 -9.26 -0.57 -27.08
N ALA A 135 -8.72 0.35 -27.87
CA ALA A 135 -9.51 1.11 -28.82
C ALA A 135 -10.15 0.11 -29.80
N PRO A 136 -11.48 0.08 -29.95
CA PRO A 136 -12.10 -0.83 -30.90
C PRO A 136 -11.68 -0.40 -32.31
N GLU A 137 -10.90 -1.25 -32.97
CA GLU A 137 -10.52 -1.06 -34.37
C GLU A 137 -11.79 -0.85 -35.21
N ALA A 138 -11.82 0.26 -35.95
CA ALA A 138 -12.93 0.54 -36.85
C ALA A 138 -12.98 -0.55 -37.93
N PRO A 139 -14.15 -1.19 -38.17
CA PRO A 139 -14.25 -2.22 -39.20
C PRO A 139 -13.94 -1.60 -40.57
N PRO A 140 -13.17 -2.29 -41.44
CA PRO A 140 -12.84 -1.77 -42.75
C PRO A 140 -14.12 -1.59 -43.57
N ALA A 141 -14.39 -0.35 -43.98
CA ALA A 141 -15.49 -0.04 -44.88
C ALA A 141 -15.24 -0.72 -46.23
N ALA A 142 -15.92 -1.84 -46.47
CA ALA A 142 -15.82 -2.60 -47.70
C ALA A 142 -16.22 -1.72 -48.89
N ALA A 143 -15.36 -1.64 -49.89
CA ALA A 143 -15.70 -1.07 -51.18
C ALA A 143 -16.54 -2.07 -51.98
N PRO A 144 -17.65 -1.63 -52.59
CA PRO A 144 -18.17 -2.25 -53.80
C PRO A 144 -17.95 -1.31 -54.99
N ALA A 145 -17.08 -1.72 -55.91
CA ALA A 145 -17.33 -1.53 -57.33
C ALA A 145 -18.23 -2.72 -57.80
N PRO A 146 -18.90 -2.69 -58.98
CA PRO A 146 -18.72 -1.73 -60.08
C PRO A 146 -20.05 -1.28 -60.77
N VAL A 147 -19.90 -0.73 -61.99
CA VAL A 147 -20.86 -0.59 -63.12
C VAL A 147 -22.08 0.35 -63.02
N ALA A 148 -21.94 1.50 -63.71
CA ALA A 148 -22.79 1.87 -64.85
C ALA A 148 -21.92 2.61 -65.88
#